data_AF-A0A352JEL6-F1
#
_entry.id   AF-A0A352JEL6-F1
#
_cell.length_a   1.000
_cell.length_b   1.000
_cell.length_c   1.000
_cell.angle_alpha   90.00
_cell.angle_beta   90.00
_cell.angle_gamma   90.00
#
_symmetry.space_group_name_H-M   'P 1'
#
loop_
_entity.id
_entity.type
_entity.pdbx_description
1 polymer ?
#
loop_
_entity_poly.entity_id
_entity_poly.type
_entity_poly.pdbx_seq_one_letter_code
_entity_poly.pdbx_strand_id
1 'polypeptide(L)'
;MLIMQFPALAFCNDIDFANWSTYKEVHKILSEEFGIPATDSFWLFDPSGSDLALFKGSLRDKGPKHDEILEEIHSGQIDIMHSAGNFSRTNTLQEPSREMIAEGLNYLAEHAHVPHIWTNHGDHGDIQNIGGSQPYYQQGDDPSSEVFIMDLLEHHNVRYFSLDHHTSNNFVFKNSTTGVNPLWSIENTRSGFQVVCFRRFRGDFPKAPTALTLGAQLSDENLNQLSSSNGVSIIYQHWCCHRDKQENAITAKNPIFSDRSWLGLKKLALFKNSGKISVITLNELLSSCYDLSPSEK
;
A
#
# COMPACT_ATOMS: atom_id res chain seq x y z
N MET A 1 0.37 -17.10 -19.44
CA MET A 1 1.27 -15.96 -19.20
C MET A 1 0.64 -14.75 -19.86
N LEU A 2 0.06 -13.83 -19.08
CA LEU A 2 -0.47 -12.57 -19.61
C LEU A 2 0.70 -11.63 -19.86
N ILE A 3 0.88 -11.16 -21.09
CA ILE A 3 1.87 -10.14 -21.41
C ILE A 3 1.35 -8.82 -20.86
N MET A 4 2.08 -8.21 -19.92
CA MET A 4 1.71 -6.89 -19.38
C MET A 4 1.64 -5.85 -20.49
N GLN A 5 0.51 -5.14 -20.57
CA GLN A 5 0.33 -4.02 -21.47
C GLN A 5 0.84 -2.74 -20.80
N PHE A 6 1.83 -2.12 -21.42
CA PHE A 6 2.32 -0.80 -21.06
C PHE A 6 1.66 0.27 -21.96
N PRO A 7 1.46 1.49 -21.45
CA PRO A 7 1.76 1.95 -20.09
C PRO A 7 0.75 1.43 -19.05
N ALA A 8 1.17 1.25 -17.80
CA ALA A 8 0.33 0.70 -16.74
C ALA A 8 0.20 1.63 -15.52
N LEU A 9 -0.93 1.54 -14.82
CA LEU A 9 -1.21 2.28 -13.59
C LEU A 9 -1.82 1.34 -12.55
N ALA A 10 -1.32 1.42 -11.32
CA ALA A 10 -1.91 0.78 -10.15
C ALA A 10 -2.08 1.78 -9.00
N PHE A 11 -2.91 1.42 -8.02
CA PHE A 11 -3.07 2.17 -6.77
C PHE A 11 -2.43 1.40 -5.62
N CYS A 12 -1.85 2.13 -4.67
CA CYS A 12 -1.39 1.60 -3.38
C CYS A 12 -2.05 2.47 -2.30
N ASN A 13 -3.10 1.95 -1.67
CA ASN A 13 -3.83 2.70 -0.65
C ASN A 13 -3.43 2.27 0.77
N ASP A 14 -3.05 3.25 1.56
CA ASP A 14 -2.83 3.10 3.00
C ASP A 14 -4.17 3.39 3.71
N ILE A 15 -4.60 2.50 4.60
CA ILE A 15 -5.94 2.55 5.23
C ILE A 15 -6.03 3.50 6.43
N ASP A 16 -5.09 4.43 6.58
CA ASP A 16 -5.14 5.44 7.62
C ASP A 16 -6.50 6.15 7.65
N PHE A 17 -7.08 6.21 8.87
CA PHE A 17 -8.38 6.81 9.14
C PHE A 17 -9.56 6.16 8.41
N ALA A 18 -9.39 4.97 7.82
CA ALA A 18 -10.47 4.20 7.24
C ALA A 18 -11.41 3.62 8.31
N ASN A 19 -12.67 3.51 7.94
CA ASN A 19 -13.63 2.62 8.61
C ASN A 19 -14.29 1.73 7.57
N TRP A 20 -14.98 0.68 8.02
CA TRP A 20 -15.54 -0.32 7.12
C TRP A 20 -16.55 0.27 6.12
N SER A 21 -17.39 1.19 6.58
CA SER A 21 -18.40 1.84 5.75
C SER A 21 -17.77 2.64 4.61
N THR A 22 -16.78 3.47 4.93
CA THR A 22 -16.06 4.28 3.94
C THR A 22 -15.24 3.40 2.99
N TYR A 23 -14.62 2.33 3.48
CA TYR A 23 -13.95 1.32 2.64
C TYR A 23 -14.90 0.73 1.60
N LYS A 24 -16.06 0.21 2.01
CA LYS A 24 -17.03 -0.39 1.06
C LYS A 24 -17.58 0.63 0.07
N GLU A 25 -17.85 1.86 0.50
CA GLU A 25 -18.34 2.92 -0.40
C GLU A 25 -17.28 3.33 -1.43
N VAL A 26 -16.00 3.45 -1.04
CA VAL A 26 -14.91 3.70 -1.99
C VAL A 26 -14.84 2.59 -3.03
N HIS A 27 -14.81 1.33 -2.60
CA HIS A 27 -14.74 0.20 -3.52
C HIS A 27 -15.92 0.12 -4.46
N LYS A 28 -17.13 0.38 -3.96
CA LYS A 28 -18.31 0.48 -4.78
C LYS A 28 -18.13 1.55 -5.86
N ILE A 29 -17.71 2.75 -5.51
CA ILE A 29 -17.49 3.83 -6.47
C ILE A 29 -16.40 3.44 -7.48
N LEU A 30 -15.23 2.98 -7.02
CA LEU A 30 -14.10 2.69 -7.92
C LEU A 30 -14.43 1.53 -8.87
N SER A 31 -15.01 0.44 -8.36
CA SER A 31 -15.29 -0.76 -9.17
C SER A 31 -16.56 -0.62 -10.01
N GLU A 32 -17.70 -0.22 -9.43
CA GLU A 32 -18.99 -0.22 -10.13
C GLU A 32 -19.13 0.99 -11.06
N GLU A 33 -18.73 2.20 -10.62
CA GLU A 33 -18.90 3.42 -11.42
C GLU A 33 -17.76 3.63 -12.43
N PHE A 34 -16.53 3.27 -12.06
CA PHE A 34 -15.33 3.54 -12.88
C PHE A 34 -14.65 2.30 -13.43
N GLY A 35 -15.00 1.09 -12.96
CA GLY A 35 -14.32 -0.13 -13.36
C GLY A 35 -12.83 -0.13 -13.03
N ILE A 36 -12.42 0.53 -11.95
CA ILE A 36 -11.02 0.62 -11.52
C ILE A 36 -10.76 -0.51 -10.51
N PRO A 37 -9.82 -1.43 -10.80
CA PRO A 37 -9.39 -2.45 -9.84
C PRO A 37 -8.45 -1.80 -8.81
N ALA A 38 -9.05 -1.30 -7.75
CA ALA A 38 -8.34 -0.78 -6.59
C ALA A 38 -8.23 -1.88 -5.53
N THR A 39 -7.10 -1.97 -4.84
CA THR A 39 -6.92 -2.81 -3.66
C THR A 39 -6.49 -1.96 -2.47
N ASP A 40 -6.62 -2.52 -1.28
CA ASP A 40 -6.34 -1.83 -0.02
C ASP A 40 -5.33 -2.56 0.84
N SER A 41 -4.83 -1.84 1.83
CA SER A 41 -4.03 -2.39 2.91
C SER A 41 -4.86 -2.68 4.17
N PHE A 42 -4.25 -3.34 5.16
CA PHE A 42 -4.86 -3.55 6.48
C PHE A 42 -3.77 -3.51 7.56
N TRP A 43 -4.19 -3.31 8.82
CA TRP A 43 -3.30 -3.52 9.96
C TRP A 43 -3.38 -4.97 10.42
N LEU A 44 -2.24 -5.65 10.56
CA LEU A 44 -2.24 -6.93 11.25
C LEU A 44 -2.64 -6.73 12.73
N PHE A 45 -2.12 -5.68 13.37
CA PHE A 45 -2.46 -5.26 14.72
C PHE A 45 -2.74 -3.76 14.82
N ASP A 46 -3.81 -3.36 15.49
CA ASP A 46 -4.03 -1.97 15.91
C ASP A 46 -4.66 -1.95 17.30
N PRO A 47 -3.86 -1.68 18.35
CA PRO A 47 -4.36 -1.59 19.72
C PRO A 47 -5.50 -0.58 19.93
N SER A 48 -5.62 0.44 19.07
CA SER A 48 -6.71 1.41 19.13
C SER A 48 -8.03 0.84 18.61
N GLY A 49 -8.00 -0.29 17.90
CA GLY A 49 -9.16 -1.01 17.41
C GLY A 49 -9.82 -0.36 16.20
N SER A 50 -9.04 0.08 15.20
CA SER A 50 -9.60 0.51 13.92
C SER A 50 -10.33 -0.64 13.21
N ASP A 51 -11.32 -0.29 12.39
CA ASP A 51 -12.13 -1.29 11.68
C ASP A 51 -11.30 -2.16 10.74
N LEU A 52 -10.20 -1.63 10.17
CA LEU A 52 -9.35 -2.34 9.20
C LEU A 52 -8.14 -3.01 9.87
N ALA A 53 -8.25 -3.30 11.17
CA ALA A 53 -7.30 -4.13 11.89
C ALA A 53 -7.80 -5.55 12.03
N LEU A 54 -6.94 -6.54 11.73
CA LEU A 54 -7.28 -7.95 11.92
C LEU A 54 -7.37 -8.29 13.41
N PHE A 55 -6.46 -7.74 14.20
CA PHE A 55 -6.40 -7.88 15.64
C PHE A 55 -6.15 -6.53 16.30
N LYS A 56 -6.44 -6.44 17.60
CA LYS A 56 -6.02 -5.30 18.41
C LYS A 56 -4.63 -5.55 18.99
N GLY A 57 -4.55 -5.99 20.24
CA GLY A 57 -3.28 -6.26 20.94
C GLY A 57 -2.84 -7.73 20.95
N SER A 58 -3.69 -8.68 20.53
CA SER A 58 -3.34 -10.11 20.49
C SER A 58 -4.35 -10.90 19.64
N LEU A 59 -4.05 -12.17 19.33
CA LEU A 59 -4.96 -13.04 18.58
C LEU A 59 -6.29 -13.32 19.30
N ARG A 60 -6.32 -13.14 20.62
CA ARG A 60 -7.55 -13.27 21.41
C ARG A 60 -8.45 -12.04 21.32
N ASP A 61 -7.90 -10.90 20.93
CA ASP A 61 -8.61 -9.63 20.79
C ASP A 61 -8.75 -9.28 19.32
N LYS A 62 -9.70 -9.96 18.66
CA LYS A 62 -10.04 -9.73 17.26
C LYS A 62 -10.42 -8.26 17.01
N GLY A 63 -10.03 -7.76 15.85
CA GLY A 63 -10.48 -6.45 15.38
C GLY A 63 -11.98 -6.43 15.05
N PRO A 64 -12.60 -5.24 14.92
CA PRO A 64 -14.04 -5.09 14.75
C PRO A 64 -14.61 -5.79 13.50
N LYS A 65 -13.77 -5.97 12.47
CA LYS A 65 -14.12 -6.56 11.17
C LYS A 65 -13.26 -7.76 10.80
N HIS A 66 -12.83 -8.52 11.80
CA HIS A 66 -11.87 -9.60 11.63
C HIS A 66 -12.27 -10.60 10.53
N ASP A 67 -13.49 -11.14 10.58
CA ASP A 67 -13.94 -12.16 9.63
C ASP A 67 -14.09 -11.54 8.23
N GLU A 68 -14.62 -10.32 8.12
CA GLU A 68 -14.75 -9.63 6.84
C GLU A 68 -13.38 -9.27 6.21
N ILE A 69 -12.38 -8.88 7.01
CA ILE A 69 -11.02 -8.63 6.52
C ILE A 69 -10.40 -9.91 5.97
N LEU A 70 -10.57 -11.06 6.64
CA LEU A 70 -10.08 -12.34 6.13
C LEU A 70 -10.71 -12.70 4.77
N GLU A 71 -12.01 -12.44 4.60
CA GLU A 71 -12.70 -12.63 3.32
C GLU A 71 -12.15 -11.72 2.22
N GLU A 72 -11.91 -10.43 2.52
CA GLU A 72 -11.34 -9.46 1.57
C GLU A 72 -9.87 -9.77 1.24
N ILE A 73 -9.09 -10.29 2.19
CA ILE A 73 -7.74 -10.82 1.91
C ILE A 73 -7.85 -12.02 0.98
N HIS A 74 -8.70 -13.00 1.31
CA HIS A 74 -8.87 -14.20 0.51
C HIS A 74 -9.33 -13.91 -0.93
N SER A 75 -10.17 -12.89 -1.14
CA SER A 75 -10.62 -12.45 -2.46
C SER A 75 -9.57 -11.65 -3.25
N GLY A 76 -8.50 -11.19 -2.58
CA GLY A 76 -7.47 -10.32 -3.16
C GLY A 76 -7.85 -8.84 -3.18
N GLN A 77 -8.93 -8.44 -2.50
CA GLN A 77 -9.37 -7.05 -2.41
C GLN A 77 -8.53 -6.23 -1.41
N ILE A 78 -8.02 -6.91 -0.38
CA ILE A 78 -6.97 -6.43 0.52
C ILE A 78 -5.71 -7.26 0.25
N ASP A 79 -4.64 -6.63 -0.24
CA ASP A 79 -3.42 -7.33 -0.70
C ASP A 79 -2.12 -6.66 -0.23
N ILE A 80 -2.21 -5.77 0.76
CA ILE A 80 -1.07 -5.04 1.31
C ILE A 80 -1.09 -5.13 2.84
N MET A 81 0.01 -5.58 3.45
CA MET A 81 0.23 -5.39 4.88
C MET A 81 0.74 -3.98 5.13
N HIS A 82 -0.06 -3.17 5.83
CA HIS A 82 0.38 -1.86 6.27
C HIS A 82 1.14 -2.03 7.57
N SER A 83 2.46 -2.20 7.48
CA SER A 83 3.29 -2.65 8.60
C SER A 83 2.78 -3.97 9.24
N ALA A 84 3.35 -4.36 10.37
CA ALA A 84 2.75 -5.37 11.24
C ALA A 84 1.64 -4.77 12.12
N GLY A 85 1.40 -3.47 12.02
CA GLY A 85 0.37 -2.79 12.78
C GLY A 85 0.60 -1.29 12.91
N ASN A 86 -0.34 -0.64 13.59
CA ASN A 86 -0.27 0.76 13.96
C ASN A 86 -0.15 0.89 15.48
N PHE A 87 1.08 1.06 15.94
CA PHE A 87 1.42 1.27 17.35
C PHE A 87 1.70 2.75 17.64
N SER A 88 1.90 3.57 16.60
CA SER A 88 2.03 5.01 16.72
C SER A 88 0.72 5.70 17.11
N ARG A 89 0.82 6.73 17.96
CA ARG A 89 -0.28 7.64 18.31
C ARG A 89 -1.53 6.94 18.85
N THR A 90 -1.37 5.74 19.40
CA THR A 90 -2.44 5.06 20.11
C THR A 90 -2.53 5.63 21.53
N ASN A 91 -3.73 5.59 22.13
CA ASN A 91 -3.90 5.87 23.56
C ASN A 91 -3.51 4.67 24.44
N THR A 92 -2.80 3.70 23.85
CA THR A 92 -2.45 2.43 24.50
C THR A 92 -0.95 2.40 24.79
N LEU A 93 -0.55 1.56 25.74
CA LEU A 93 0.87 1.28 26.04
C LEU A 93 1.35 -0.01 25.35
N GLN A 94 0.58 -0.52 24.39
CA GLN A 94 0.92 -1.76 23.70
C GLN A 94 2.03 -1.47 22.68
N GLU A 95 3.16 -2.14 22.86
CA GLU A 95 4.28 -2.11 21.94
C GLU A 95 4.23 -3.33 21.01
N PRO A 96 4.81 -3.24 19.80
CA PRO A 96 5.02 -4.39 18.94
C PRO A 96 5.98 -5.38 19.60
N SER A 97 5.75 -6.68 19.39
CA SER A 97 6.71 -7.73 19.75
C SER A 97 6.86 -8.72 18.61
N ARG A 98 8.06 -9.28 18.46
CA ARG A 98 8.32 -10.30 17.45
C ARG A 98 7.39 -11.51 17.58
N GLU A 99 7.11 -11.97 18.81
CA GLU A 99 6.21 -13.09 19.08
C GLU A 99 4.79 -12.82 18.57
N MET A 100 4.21 -11.67 18.94
CA MET A 100 2.90 -11.22 18.48
C MET A 100 2.81 -11.18 16.95
N ILE A 101 3.85 -10.64 16.29
CA ILE A 101 3.90 -10.55 14.83
C ILE A 101 4.00 -11.94 14.19
N ALA A 102 4.85 -12.82 14.74
CA ALA A 102 4.97 -14.20 14.27
C ALA A 102 3.65 -14.97 14.37
N GLU A 103 2.96 -14.87 15.52
CA GLU A 103 1.66 -15.51 15.70
C GLU A 103 0.61 -14.95 14.72
N GLY A 104 0.57 -13.64 14.51
CA GLY A 104 -0.34 -13.00 13.56
C GLY A 104 -0.10 -13.43 12.11
N LEU A 105 1.15 -13.50 11.68
CA LEU A 105 1.53 -13.97 10.33
C LEU A 105 1.17 -15.45 10.12
N ASN A 106 1.45 -16.30 11.11
CA ASN A 106 1.06 -17.71 11.06
C ASN A 106 -0.46 -17.87 10.99
N TYR A 107 -1.21 -17.11 11.79
CA TYR A 107 -2.66 -17.13 11.75
C TYR A 107 -3.19 -16.74 10.36
N LEU A 108 -2.65 -15.69 9.75
CA LEU A 108 -3.02 -15.28 8.39
C LEU A 108 -2.71 -16.37 7.36
N ALA A 109 -1.55 -17.01 7.45
CA ALA A 109 -1.18 -18.10 6.57
C ALA A 109 -2.11 -19.32 6.67
N GLU A 110 -2.68 -19.57 7.86
CA GLU A 110 -3.62 -20.68 8.10
C GLU A 110 -5.06 -20.37 7.67
N HIS A 111 -5.50 -19.11 7.80
CA HIS A 111 -6.91 -18.74 7.63
C HIS A 111 -7.21 -17.99 6.32
N ALA A 112 -6.19 -17.44 5.66
CA ALA A 112 -6.29 -16.78 4.36
C ALA A 112 -4.96 -16.95 3.61
N HIS A 113 -4.24 -15.85 3.38
CA HIS A 113 -2.85 -15.84 2.97
C HIS A 113 -2.17 -14.58 3.52
N VAL A 114 -0.84 -14.62 3.61
CA VAL A 114 -0.04 -13.42 3.94
C VAL A 114 0.19 -12.63 2.66
N PRO A 115 -0.25 -11.36 2.56
CA PRO A 115 0.01 -10.58 1.36
C PRO A 115 1.50 -10.36 1.11
N HIS A 116 1.89 -10.38 -0.16
CA HIS A 116 3.32 -10.27 -0.54
C HIS A 116 3.85 -8.83 -0.49
N ILE A 117 2.97 -7.84 -0.25
CA ILE A 117 3.27 -6.42 -0.31
C ILE A 117 3.23 -5.83 1.09
N TRP A 118 4.26 -5.05 1.42
CA TRP A 118 4.44 -4.35 2.69
C TRP A 118 4.57 -2.85 2.45
N THR A 119 3.89 -2.04 3.25
CA THR A 119 4.09 -0.59 3.31
C THR A 119 4.43 -0.19 4.74
N ASN A 120 5.53 0.54 4.95
CA ASN A 120 5.81 1.11 6.27
C ASN A 120 4.77 2.18 6.62
N HIS A 121 4.60 2.39 7.92
CA HIS A 121 3.70 3.39 8.50
C HIS A 121 4.32 4.11 9.69
N GLY A 122 3.88 5.35 9.92
CA GLY A 122 3.92 5.90 11.27
C GLY A 122 5.26 6.48 11.69
N ASP A 123 5.60 6.28 12.96
CA ASP A 123 6.74 6.90 13.62
C ASP A 123 7.41 5.96 14.63
N HIS A 124 7.99 6.49 15.72
CA HIS A 124 8.76 5.70 16.69
C HIS A 124 7.90 4.72 17.50
N GLY A 125 6.57 4.76 17.39
CA GLY A 125 5.74 3.67 17.89
C GLY A 125 5.84 2.41 17.02
N ASP A 126 6.14 2.55 15.73
CA ASP A 126 6.17 1.45 14.75
C ASP A 126 7.58 0.90 14.51
N ILE A 127 8.31 0.65 15.59
CA ILE A 127 9.71 0.17 15.53
C ILE A 127 9.88 -1.14 14.75
N GLN A 128 8.83 -1.95 14.61
CA GLN A 128 8.83 -3.17 13.80
C GLN A 128 8.97 -2.93 12.29
N ASN A 129 8.87 -1.68 11.81
CA ASN A 129 9.05 -1.37 10.39
C ASN A 129 10.45 -1.74 9.87
N ILE A 130 10.54 -1.81 8.54
CA ILE A 130 11.77 -2.16 7.82
C ILE A 130 12.52 -0.90 7.42
N GLY A 131 13.79 -0.77 7.81
CA GLY A 131 14.60 0.42 7.55
C GLY A 131 15.28 0.41 6.18
N GLY A 132 15.60 -0.77 5.65
CA GLY A 132 16.34 -0.91 4.40
C GLY A 132 17.71 -0.22 4.49
N SER A 133 18.08 0.50 3.44
CA SER A 133 19.36 1.20 3.37
C SER A 133 19.44 2.50 4.20
N GLN A 134 18.32 3.03 4.69
CA GLN A 134 18.23 4.32 5.37
C GLN A 134 17.36 4.25 6.65
N PRO A 135 17.73 3.40 7.64
CA PRO A 135 16.96 3.29 8.88
C PRO A 135 17.02 4.59 9.70
N TYR A 136 15.89 4.97 10.31
CA TYR A 136 15.80 6.09 11.24
C TYR A 136 15.22 5.69 12.60
N TYR A 137 14.02 5.11 12.62
CA TYR A 137 13.38 4.54 13.84
C TYR A 137 13.11 3.04 13.71
N GLN A 138 13.12 2.54 12.48
CA GLN A 138 12.85 1.17 12.11
C GLN A 138 13.88 0.24 12.74
N GLN A 139 13.44 -0.90 13.25
CA GLN A 139 14.26 -1.95 13.86
C GLN A 139 13.87 -3.36 13.39
N GLY A 140 12.80 -3.51 12.60
CA GLY A 140 12.30 -4.79 12.10
C GLY A 140 13.28 -5.56 11.21
N ASP A 141 14.30 -4.88 10.69
CA ASP A 141 15.35 -5.47 9.87
C ASP A 141 16.73 -5.46 10.54
N ASP A 142 16.82 -5.04 11.81
CA ASP A 142 18.03 -5.11 12.63
C ASP A 142 18.11 -6.46 13.36
N PRO A 143 19.10 -7.33 13.05
CA PRO A 143 19.18 -8.64 13.67
C PRO A 143 19.48 -8.60 15.19
N SER A 144 19.87 -7.44 15.74
CA SER A 144 20.09 -7.26 17.18
C SER A 144 18.85 -6.78 17.94
N SER A 145 17.77 -6.40 17.25
CA SER A 145 16.56 -5.88 17.87
C SER A 145 15.62 -6.99 18.36
N GLU A 146 14.95 -6.76 19.49
CA GLU A 146 13.88 -7.63 20.01
C GLU A 146 12.64 -7.66 19.11
N VAL A 147 12.50 -6.69 18.21
CA VAL A 147 11.44 -6.61 17.20
C VAL A 147 11.94 -6.91 15.79
N PHE A 148 13.09 -7.58 15.65
CA PHE A 148 13.52 -8.13 14.36
C PHE A 148 12.40 -9.02 13.79
N ILE A 149 12.01 -8.85 12.52
CA ILE A 149 10.95 -9.63 11.86
C ILE A 149 11.25 -9.97 10.40
N MET A 150 12.38 -9.54 9.85
CA MET A 150 12.66 -9.71 8.41
C MET A 150 12.68 -11.19 7.97
N ASP A 151 13.17 -12.09 8.81
CA ASP A 151 13.14 -13.53 8.56
C ASP A 151 11.72 -14.11 8.59
N LEU A 152 10.82 -13.57 9.42
CA LEU A 152 9.41 -13.94 9.43
C LEU A 152 8.73 -13.49 8.13
N LEU A 153 9.00 -12.26 7.68
CA LEU A 153 8.47 -11.72 6.44
C LEU A 153 8.97 -12.53 5.23
N GLU A 154 10.26 -12.90 5.20
CA GLU A 154 10.80 -13.78 4.16
C GLU A 154 10.15 -15.17 4.20
N HIS A 155 10.00 -15.77 5.38
CA HIS A 155 9.37 -17.08 5.56
C HIS A 155 7.93 -17.11 4.99
N HIS A 156 7.18 -16.03 5.18
CA HIS A 156 5.82 -15.88 4.66
C HIS A 156 5.76 -15.24 3.26
N ASN A 157 6.89 -15.18 2.55
CA ASN A 157 6.96 -14.75 1.16
C ASN A 157 6.51 -13.30 0.92
N VAL A 158 6.78 -12.41 1.88
CA VAL A 158 6.63 -10.96 1.70
C VAL A 158 7.82 -10.46 0.88
N ARG A 159 7.56 -9.89 -0.29
CA ARG A 159 8.58 -9.62 -1.31
C ARG A 159 8.74 -8.16 -1.67
N TYR A 160 7.63 -7.43 -1.70
CA TYR A 160 7.58 -6.08 -2.23
C TYR A 160 7.37 -5.07 -1.11
N PHE A 161 8.23 -4.06 -1.04
CA PHE A 161 8.26 -3.13 0.08
C PHE A 161 8.15 -1.68 -0.39
N SER A 162 7.29 -0.89 0.23
CA SER A 162 7.39 0.57 0.18
C SER A 162 7.84 1.07 1.54
N LEU A 163 9.13 1.39 1.64
CA LEU A 163 9.72 2.03 2.83
C LEU A 163 9.47 3.55 2.81
N ASP A 164 9.70 4.23 3.93
CA ASP A 164 9.37 5.65 4.14
C ASP A 164 9.94 6.57 3.04
N HIS A 165 11.16 6.30 2.59
CA HIS A 165 11.87 7.10 1.57
C HIS A 165 11.49 6.75 0.12
N HIS A 166 10.59 5.79 -0.11
CA HIS A 166 10.17 5.36 -1.45
C HIS A 166 8.97 6.13 -2.03
N THR A 167 8.57 7.22 -1.37
CA THR A 167 7.59 8.15 -1.95
C THR A 167 8.25 9.10 -2.94
N SER A 168 7.60 9.34 -4.08
CA SER A 168 8.13 10.16 -5.18
C SER A 168 7.11 11.19 -5.67
N ASN A 169 7.63 12.32 -6.17
CA ASN A 169 6.86 13.30 -6.94
C ASN A 169 6.98 13.07 -8.46
N ASN A 170 7.70 12.03 -8.90
CA ASN A 170 7.75 11.64 -10.31
C ASN A 170 6.55 10.76 -10.65
N PHE A 171 5.70 11.18 -11.60
CA PHE A 171 4.49 10.44 -11.96
C PHE A 171 4.76 9.16 -12.75
N VAL A 172 5.66 9.22 -13.74
CA VAL A 172 5.98 8.10 -14.63
C VAL A 172 7.36 7.54 -14.33
N PHE A 173 7.39 6.25 -13.97
CA PHE A 173 8.60 5.45 -13.88
C PHE A 173 8.81 4.75 -15.23
N LYS A 174 9.72 5.27 -16.06
CA LYS A 174 9.96 4.75 -17.42
C LYS A 174 10.67 3.41 -17.37
N ASN A 175 10.21 2.38 -18.10
CA ASN A 175 10.99 1.16 -18.22
C ASN A 175 12.42 1.48 -18.74
N SER A 176 13.45 0.99 -18.03
CA SER A 176 14.84 1.26 -18.39
C SER A 176 15.41 0.11 -19.20
N THR A 177 16.02 0.43 -20.33
CA THR A 177 16.81 -0.52 -21.12
C THR A 177 18.21 -0.75 -20.54
N THR A 178 18.60 -0.04 -19.47
CA THR A 178 19.96 -0.07 -18.91
C THR A 178 20.10 -1.00 -17.69
N GLY A 179 19.09 -1.80 -17.36
CA GLY A 179 19.10 -2.74 -16.23
C GLY A 179 18.74 -2.14 -14.87
N VAL A 180 18.47 -0.82 -14.79
CA VAL A 180 17.98 -0.16 -13.57
C VAL A 180 16.49 0.07 -13.67
N ASN A 181 15.67 -0.69 -12.95
CA ASN A 181 14.24 -0.47 -12.96
C ASN A 181 13.89 0.79 -12.13
N PRO A 182 13.22 1.82 -12.66
CA PRO A 182 12.87 2.99 -11.86
C PRO A 182 11.60 2.81 -11.03
N LEU A 183 10.82 1.74 -11.25
CA LEU A 183 9.69 1.38 -10.41
C LEU A 183 10.16 0.68 -9.12
N TRP A 184 11.17 -0.19 -9.20
CA TRP A 184 11.72 -0.87 -8.03
C TRP A 184 13.24 -0.90 -7.96
N SER A 185 13.76 -0.86 -6.73
CA SER A 185 15.16 -1.08 -6.41
C SER A 185 15.30 -2.29 -5.49
N ILE A 186 16.37 -3.05 -5.67
CA ILE A 186 16.77 -4.04 -4.69
C ILE A 186 17.56 -3.30 -3.61
N GLU A 187 17.14 -3.43 -2.35
CA GLU A 187 17.89 -2.93 -1.20
C GLU A 187 18.33 -4.10 -0.32
N ASN A 188 19.54 -3.99 0.23
CA ASN A 188 19.99 -4.87 1.31
C ASN A 188 19.53 -4.28 2.65
N THR A 189 18.90 -5.09 3.48
CA THR A 189 18.57 -4.73 4.86
C THR A 189 19.80 -4.83 5.76
N ARG A 190 19.71 -4.31 6.99
CA ARG A 190 20.78 -4.46 8.01
C ARG A 190 21.09 -5.92 8.36
N SER A 191 20.11 -6.81 8.21
CA SER A 191 20.23 -8.25 8.42
C SER A 191 20.80 -9.00 7.21
N GLY A 192 21.04 -8.32 6.09
CA GLY A 192 21.59 -8.90 4.87
C GLY A 192 20.56 -9.52 3.92
N PHE A 193 19.26 -9.41 4.23
CA PHE A 193 18.19 -9.83 3.32
C PHE A 193 18.06 -8.84 2.17
N GLN A 194 17.67 -9.33 1.00
CA GLN A 194 17.34 -8.50 -0.14
C GLN A 194 15.83 -8.30 -0.23
N VAL A 195 15.41 -7.04 -0.34
CA VAL A 195 14.01 -6.66 -0.49
C VAL A 195 13.80 -5.90 -1.80
N VAL A 196 12.66 -6.13 -2.45
CA VAL A 196 12.27 -5.43 -3.68
C VAL A 196 11.46 -4.20 -3.29
N CYS A 197 12.12 -3.06 -3.23
CA CYS A 197 11.48 -1.81 -2.84
C CYS A 197 10.82 -1.13 -4.05
N PHE A 198 9.53 -0.83 -4.01
CA PHE A 198 8.82 -0.12 -5.08
C PHE A 198 8.50 1.33 -4.70
N ARG A 199 8.44 2.20 -5.71
CA ARG A 199 8.17 3.62 -5.53
C ARG A 199 6.71 3.96 -5.73
N ARG A 200 6.19 4.86 -4.89
CA ARG A 200 4.80 5.34 -4.95
C ARG A 200 4.75 6.83 -5.26
N PHE A 201 3.93 7.23 -6.22
CA PHE A 201 3.69 8.63 -6.56
C PHE A 201 2.69 9.25 -5.58
N ARG A 202 3.15 10.25 -4.82
CA ARG A 202 2.32 10.98 -3.84
C ARG A 202 1.74 12.29 -4.37
N GLY A 203 2.41 12.91 -5.36
CA GLY A 203 2.12 14.27 -5.80
C GLY A 203 2.59 15.35 -4.80
N ASP A 204 2.53 16.61 -5.22
CA ASP A 204 3.14 17.73 -4.48
C ASP A 204 2.11 18.59 -3.73
N PHE A 205 1.42 17.97 -2.76
CA PHE A 205 0.45 18.67 -1.91
C PHE A 205 0.76 18.46 -0.43
N PRO A 206 0.86 19.55 0.37
CA PRO A 206 0.94 19.43 1.82
C PRO A 206 -0.22 18.60 2.38
N LYS A 207 0.10 17.64 3.26
CA LYS A 207 -0.88 16.80 3.97
C LYS A 207 -1.75 15.90 3.06
N ALA A 208 -1.31 15.66 1.83
CA ALA A 208 -1.83 14.69 0.86
C ALA A 208 -0.94 13.42 0.83
N PRO A 209 -1.36 12.29 0.23
CA PRO A 209 -2.60 12.10 -0.54
C PRO A 209 -3.84 11.87 0.33
N THR A 210 -5.01 12.21 -0.23
CA THR A 210 -6.36 11.98 0.32
C THR A 210 -7.36 11.83 -0.83
N ALA A 211 -8.56 11.29 -0.60
CA ALA A 211 -9.60 11.22 -1.64
C ALA A 211 -9.95 12.59 -2.26
N LEU A 212 -9.81 13.68 -1.51
CA LEU A 212 -10.08 15.03 -2.01
C LEU A 212 -9.01 15.54 -3.00
N THR A 213 -7.77 15.03 -2.88
CA THR A 213 -6.62 15.45 -3.68
C THR A 213 -6.30 14.51 -4.85
N LEU A 214 -6.93 13.33 -4.92
CA LEU A 214 -6.77 12.36 -6.00
C LEU A 214 -6.90 12.98 -7.41
N GLY A 215 -7.82 13.93 -7.61
CA GLY A 215 -7.98 14.61 -8.89
C GLY A 215 -6.78 15.44 -9.36
N ALA A 216 -5.85 15.79 -8.47
CA ALA A 216 -4.58 16.39 -8.86
C ALA A 216 -3.56 15.34 -9.31
N GLN A 217 -3.56 14.15 -8.67
CA GLN A 217 -2.74 13.02 -9.09
C GLN A 217 -3.22 12.45 -10.43
N LEU A 218 -4.53 12.47 -10.71
CA LEU A 218 -5.16 12.09 -11.99
C LEU A 218 -5.38 13.28 -12.94
N SER A 219 -4.47 14.25 -12.96
CA SER A 219 -4.56 15.40 -13.86
C SER A 219 -4.38 15.00 -15.34
N ASP A 220 -4.84 15.86 -16.26
CA ASP A 220 -4.62 15.65 -17.71
C ASP A 220 -3.13 15.52 -18.03
N GLU A 221 -2.29 16.36 -17.41
CA GLU A 221 -0.85 16.32 -17.60
C GLU A 221 -0.29 14.94 -17.25
N ASN A 222 -0.61 14.44 -16.06
CA ASN A 222 -0.14 13.14 -15.58
C ASN A 222 -0.64 11.99 -16.48
N LEU A 223 -1.95 11.93 -16.77
CA LEU A 223 -2.52 10.86 -17.58
C LEU A 223 -2.00 10.89 -19.03
N ASN A 224 -1.86 12.07 -19.63
CA ASN A 224 -1.25 12.21 -20.95
C ASN A 224 0.23 11.79 -20.95
N GLN A 225 0.98 12.20 -19.92
CA GLN A 225 2.38 11.81 -19.75
C GLN A 225 2.54 10.30 -19.69
N LEU A 226 1.71 9.61 -18.90
CA LEU A 226 1.75 8.14 -18.79
C LEU A 226 1.34 7.48 -20.10
N SER A 227 0.21 7.87 -20.70
CA SER A 227 -0.29 7.29 -21.95
C SER A 227 0.66 7.42 -23.14
N SER A 228 1.50 8.47 -23.13
CA SER A 228 2.49 8.73 -24.18
C SER A 228 3.85 8.09 -23.87
N SER A 229 3.92 7.28 -22.81
CA SER A 229 5.14 6.61 -22.35
C SER A 229 5.03 5.09 -22.49
N ASN A 230 6.15 4.40 -22.30
CA ASN A 230 6.20 2.96 -22.06
C ASN A 230 6.47 2.64 -20.57
N GLY A 231 6.01 3.54 -19.69
CA GLY A 231 6.29 3.51 -18.26
C GLY A 231 5.11 3.01 -17.43
N VAL A 232 5.29 3.13 -16.12
CA VAL A 232 4.30 2.74 -15.12
C VAL A 232 4.13 3.82 -14.07
N SER A 233 3.00 3.79 -13.37
CA SER A 233 2.75 4.61 -12.20
C SER A 233 2.08 3.80 -11.10
N ILE A 234 2.53 3.97 -9.85
CA ILE A 234 1.84 3.50 -8.66
C ILE A 234 1.39 4.72 -7.89
N ILE A 235 0.09 4.96 -7.80
CA ILE A 235 -0.46 6.12 -7.08
C ILE A 235 -0.64 5.76 -5.61
N TYR A 236 0.06 6.47 -4.72
CA TYR A 236 -0.17 6.43 -3.28
C TYR A 236 -1.49 7.14 -2.93
N GLN A 237 -2.33 6.52 -2.12
CA GLN A 237 -3.58 7.10 -1.59
C GLN A 237 -3.80 6.88 -0.10
N HIS A 238 -4.66 7.76 0.44
CA HIS A 238 -5.49 7.52 1.62
C HIS A 238 -6.94 7.89 1.26
N TRP A 239 -7.59 7.12 0.39
CA TRP A 239 -8.91 7.52 -0.14
C TRP A 239 -10.04 7.45 0.90
N CYS A 240 -9.81 6.79 2.04
CA CYS A 240 -10.74 6.82 3.17
C CYS A 240 -10.46 7.98 4.15
N CYS A 241 -9.49 8.84 3.86
CA CYS A 241 -9.10 9.96 4.70
C CYS A 241 -9.44 11.31 4.04
N HIS A 242 -9.96 12.25 4.84
CA HIS A 242 -10.13 13.66 4.53
C HIS A 242 -9.30 14.53 5.48
N ARG A 243 -9.29 15.84 5.22
CA ARG A 243 -8.77 16.84 6.17
C ARG A 243 -9.92 17.71 6.68
N ASP A 244 -9.99 17.92 7.99
CA ASP A 244 -10.94 18.86 8.58
C ASP A 244 -10.48 20.33 8.38
N LYS A 245 -11.23 21.29 8.95
CA LYS A 245 -10.90 22.72 8.83
C LYS A 245 -9.61 23.12 9.54
N GLN A 246 -9.14 22.28 10.47
CA GLN A 246 -7.88 22.44 11.20
C GLN A 246 -6.76 21.61 10.56
N GLU A 247 -7.02 21.02 9.39
CA GLU A 247 -6.12 20.16 8.63
C GLU A 247 -5.72 18.86 9.37
N ASN A 248 -6.52 18.42 10.34
CA ASN A 248 -6.36 17.10 10.94
C ASN A 248 -6.88 16.04 9.98
N ALA A 249 -6.23 14.88 9.97
CA ALA A 249 -6.75 13.72 9.26
C ALA A 249 -8.01 13.22 9.98
N ILE A 250 -9.05 12.92 9.19
CA ILE A 250 -10.31 12.37 9.66
C ILE A 250 -10.78 11.33 8.66
N THR A 251 -11.65 10.42 9.10
CA THR A 251 -12.35 9.55 8.17
C THR A 251 -13.14 10.38 7.14
N ALA A 252 -13.07 9.96 5.89
CA ALA A 252 -13.73 10.63 4.78
C ALA A 252 -15.24 10.69 5.00
N LYS A 253 -15.82 11.86 4.68
CA LYS A 253 -17.26 12.11 4.77
C LYS A 253 -17.86 12.16 3.37
N ASN A 254 -19.17 11.98 3.27
CA ASN A 254 -19.86 12.14 1.99
C ASN A 254 -19.95 13.62 1.57
N PRO A 255 -19.70 13.94 0.29
CA PRO A 255 -19.18 13.06 -0.75
C PRO A 255 -17.69 12.69 -0.54
N ILE A 256 -17.33 11.41 -0.68
CA ILE A 256 -15.96 10.91 -0.43
C ILE A 256 -14.95 11.56 -1.38
N PHE A 257 -15.27 11.58 -2.67
CA PHE A 257 -14.42 12.20 -3.68
C PHE A 257 -14.92 13.61 -3.99
N SER A 258 -13.98 14.54 -4.15
CA SER A 258 -14.30 15.89 -4.66
C SER A 258 -14.70 15.84 -6.14
N ASP A 259 -15.37 16.88 -6.64
CA ASP A 259 -15.70 16.98 -8.08
C ASP A 259 -14.47 16.84 -8.97
N ARG A 260 -13.32 17.37 -8.52
CA ARG A 260 -12.04 17.24 -9.22
C ARG A 260 -11.55 15.79 -9.23
N SER A 261 -11.65 15.08 -8.12
CA SER A 261 -11.32 13.66 -8.04
C SER A 261 -12.25 12.82 -8.93
N TRP A 262 -13.56 13.12 -8.92
CA TRP A 262 -14.53 12.49 -9.82
C TRP A 262 -14.19 12.70 -11.30
N LEU A 263 -13.81 13.92 -11.68
CA LEU A 263 -13.35 14.22 -13.04
C LEU A 263 -12.07 13.44 -13.40
N GLY A 264 -11.11 13.35 -12.48
CA GLY A 264 -9.89 12.56 -12.67
C GLY A 264 -10.18 11.07 -12.87
N LEU A 265 -11.07 10.49 -12.06
CA LEU A 265 -11.51 9.09 -12.19
C LEU A 265 -12.22 8.83 -13.52
N LYS A 266 -13.14 9.72 -13.94
CA LYS A 266 -13.77 9.66 -15.27
C LYS A 266 -12.74 9.63 -16.40
N LYS A 267 -11.72 10.48 -16.31
CA LYS A 267 -10.65 10.54 -17.31
C LYS A 267 -9.82 9.25 -17.30
N LEU A 268 -9.41 8.76 -16.14
CA LEU A 268 -8.68 7.50 -16.03
C LEU A 268 -9.49 6.35 -16.66
N ALA A 269 -10.79 6.27 -16.39
CA ALA A 269 -11.67 5.27 -16.99
C ALA A 269 -11.74 5.39 -18.54
N LEU A 270 -11.74 6.60 -19.10
CA LEU A 270 -11.66 6.80 -20.56
C LEU A 270 -10.33 6.32 -21.15
N PHE A 271 -9.20 6.59 -20.47
CA PHE A 271 -7.89 6.10 -20.91
C PHE A 271 -7.80 4.57 -20.84
N LYS A 272 -8.34 3.98 -19.77
CA LYS A 272 -8.47 2.53 -19.62
C LYS A 272 -9.31 1.92 -20.74
N ASN A 273 -10.52 2.42 -20.95
CA ASN A 273 -11.48 1.85 -21.91
C ASN A 273 -11.04 2.02 -23.37
N SER A 274 -10.18 3.01 -23.65
CA SER A 274 -9.56 3.19 -24.98
C SER A 274 -8.25 2.41 -25.17
N GLY A 275 -7.80 1.66 -24.14
CA GLY A 275 -6.55 0.89 -24.18
C GLY A 275 -5.28 1.75 -24.13
N LYS A 276 -5.39 3.03 -23.75
CA LYS A 276 -4.23 3.94 -23.66
C LYS A 276 -3.40 3.74 -22.40
N ILE A 277 -4.02 3.27 -21.32
CA ILE A 277 -3.37 2.93 -20.05
C ILE A 277 -4.01 1.65 -19.55
N SER A 278 -3.19 0.64 -19.23
CA SER A 278 -3.65 -0.54 -18.51
C SER A 278 -3.82 -0.18 -17.03
N VAL A 279 -5.02 -0.35 -16.47
CA VAL A 279 -5.27 -0.11 -15.03
C VAL A 279 -5.48 -1.47 -14.38
N ILE A 280 -4.55 -1.84 -13.50
CA ILE A 280 -4.44 -3.17 -12.89
C ILE A 280 -4.20 -3.05 -11.38
N THR A 281 -4.36 -4.15 -10.64
CA THR A 281 -4.05 -4.18 -9.20
C THR A 281 -2.55 -4.01 -8.96
N LEU A 282 -2.18 -3.61 -7.74
CA LEU A 282 -0.78 -3.46 -7.37
C LEU A 282 -0.02 -4.80 -7.44
N ASN A 283 -0.62 -5.86 -6.91
CA ASN A 283 -0.03 -7.19 -6.96
C ASN A 283 0.20 -7.69 -8.40
N GLU A 284 -0.76 -7.49 -9.31
CA GLU A 284 -0.58 -7.80 -10.73
C GLU A 284 0.58 -7.00 -11.34
N LEU A 285 0.63 -5.69 -11.06
CA LEU A 285 1.70 -4.83 -11.57
C LEU A 285 3.07 -5.31 -11.10
N LEU A 286 3.24 -5.50 -9.80
CA LEU A 286 4.53 -5.88 -9.19
C LEU A 286 4.99 -7.27 -9.63
N SER A 287 4.08 -8.25 -9.68
CA SER A 287 4.39 -9.61 -10.12
C SER A 287 4.82 -9.66 -11.60
N SER A 288 4.06 -8.98 -12.47
CA SER A 288 4.40 -8.86 -13.90
C SER A 288 5.76 -8.23 -14.14
N CYS A 289 6.10 -7.29 -13.27
CA CYS A 289 7.26 -6.44 -13.33
C CYS A 289 8.53 -7.21 -12.90
N TYR A 290 8.43 -7.95 -11.80
CA TYR A 290 9.54 -8.72 -11.26
C TYR A 290 9.99 -9.85 -12.18
N ASP A 291 9.05 -10.56 -12.81
CA ASP A 291 9.36 -11.64 -13.76
C ASP A 291 10.08 -11.16 -15.04
N LEU A 292 10.07 -9.84 -15.30
CA LEU A 292 10.82 -9.21 -16.39
C LEU A 292 12.25 -8.79 -16.00
N SER A 293 12.59 -8.86 -14.71
CA SER A 293 13.99 -8.76 -14.30
C SER A 293 14.72 -10.04 -14.75
N PRO A 294 15.95 -9.95 -15.28
CA PRO A 294 16.72 -11.15 -15.56
C PRO A 294 16.83 -11.90 -14.23
N SER A 295 16.27 -13.11 -14.18
CA SER A 295 16.57 -14.05 -13.12
C SER A 295 18.08 -14.06 -12.92
N GLU A 296 18.51 -13.75 -11.71
CA GLU A 296 19.90 -13.94 -11.32
C GLU A 296 20.24 -15.40 -11.66
N LYS A 297 21.16 -15.57 -12.60
CA LYS A 297 21.81 -16.84 -12.90
C LYS A 297 22.93 -17.07 -11.92
#